data_AF-A0A1D8PKG2-F1
#
_entry.id   AF-A0A1D8PKG2-F1
#
_cell.length_a   1.000
_cell.length_b   1.000
_cell.length_c   1.000
_cell.angle_alpha   90.00
_cell.angle_beta   90.00
_cell.angle_gamma   90.00
#
_symmetry.space_group_name_H-M   'P 1'
#
loop_
_entity.id
_entity.type
_entity.pdbx_description
1 polymer ?
#
loop_
_entity_poly.entity_id
_entity_poly.type
_entity_poly.pdbx_seq_one_letter_code
_entity_poly.pdbx_strand_id
1 'polypeptide(L)'
;MTSQEIYFYRFLVSKQVFYKSRYTYALVNLKPLVPGHVLVVPLRTNVLRFGDLSPEESVDYMHTLQLIHKFIQKVYKADSLNLAIQDGPESGQSVPHLHTHIIPRHKGDGYGDSIHTMLESKDLEREYQEFFQRKSQYQIDQMTKKNEFSKGDEERVARSESVMSEEAVWLARELEKFTV
;
A
#
# COMPACT_ATOMS: atom_id res chain seq x y z
N MET A 1 -24.88 -15.98 -6.78
CA MET A 1 -24.33 -14.78 -7.43
C MET A 1 -22.84 -15.02 -7.58
N THR A 2 -22.30 -14.99 -8.80
CA THR A 2 -20.85 -15.00 -9.00
C THR A 2 -20.28 -13.79 -8.29
N SER A 3 -19.43 -13.99 -7.28
CA SER A 3 -18.74 -12.88 -6.63
C SER A 3 -18.02 -12.08 -7.72
N GLN A 4 -18.33 -10.79 -7.84
CA GLN A 4 -17.67 -9.90 -8.78
C GLN A 4 -16.15 -10.04 -8.63
N GLU A 5 -15.45 -10.30 -9.72
CA GLU A 5 -13.99 -10.37 -9.71
C GLU A 5 -13.38 -9.04 -9.30
N ILE A 6 -12.35 -9.10 -8.44
CA ILE A 6 -11.61 -7.93 -7.98
C ILE A 6 -10.19 -8.03 -8.53
N TYR A 7 -9.76 -6.95 -9.16
CA TYR A 7 -8.44 -6.86 -9.78
C TYR A 7 -7.58 -5.84 -9.05
N PHE A 8 -6.38 -6.25 -8.65
CA PHE A 8 -5.32 -5.34 -8.25
C PHE A 8 -4.51 -5.00 -9.50
N TYR A 9 -4.78 -3.82 -10.09
CA TYR A 9 -4.31 -3.46 -11.42
C TYR A 9 -4.79 -4.47 -12.47
N ARG A 10 -3.96 -5.46 -12.83
CA ARG A 10 -4.27 -6.55 -13.77
C ARG A 10 -4.33 -7.93 -13.11
N PHE A 11 -4.03 -8.02 -11.81
CA PHE A 11 -3.93 -9.28 -11.09
C PHE A 11 -5.28 -9.61 -10.46
N LEU A 12 -5.85 -10.78 -10.77
CA LEU A 12 -7.07 -11.26 -10.12
C LEU A 12 -6.76 -11.60 -8.65
N VAL A 13 -7.39 -10.89 -7.71
CA VAL A 13 -7.10 -11.00 -6.26
C VAL A 13 -8.32 -11.34 -5.42
N SER A 14 -9.44 -11.73 -6.03
CA SER A 14 -10.73 -11.94 -5.34
C SER A 14 -10.64 -12.83 -4.10
N LYS A 15 -9.76 -13.84 -4.11
CA LYS A 15 -9.58 -14.78 -2.98
C LYS A 15 -8.72 -14.23 -1.85
N GLN A 16 -8.00 -13.14 -2.08
CA GLN A 16 -7.15 -12.47 -1.09
C GLN A 16 -7.88 -11.31 -0.38
N VAL A 17 -9.06 -10.92 -0.87
CA VAL A 17 -9.87 -9.84 -0.32
C VAL A 17 -10.64 -10.33 0.90
N PHE A 18 -10.55 -9.59 2.01
CA PHE A 18 -11.28 -9.87 3.25
C PHE A 18 -12.26 -8.76 3.64
N TYR A 19 -12.22 -7.61 2.95
CA TYR A 19 -13.17 -6.51 3.13
C TYR A 19 -13.42 -5.78 1.81
N LYS A 20 -14.66 -5.33 1.59
CA LYS A 20 -15.04 -4.50 0.45
C LYS A 20 -16.09 -3.47 0.86
N SER A 21 -15.86 -2.21 0.53
CA SER A 21 -16.83 -1.10 0.61
C SER A 21 -17.42 -0.80 -0.77
N ARG A 22 -17.94 0.43 -0.98
CA ARG A 22 -18.48 0.84 -2.27
C ARG A 22 -17.37 1.11 -3.30
N TYR A 23 -16.25 1.69 -2.86
CA TYR A 23 -15.17 2.10 -3.75
C TYR A 23 -13.80 1.52 -3.40
N THR A 24 -13.67 0.81 -2.28
CA THR A 24 -12.38 0.33 -1.75
C THR A 24 -12.49 -1.13 -1.34
N TYR A 25 -11.37 -1.82 -1.34
CA TYR A 25 -11.25 -3.16 -0.77
C TYR A 25 -9.95 -3.30 0.02
N ALA A 26 -9.92 -4.27 0.93
CA ALA A 26 -8.72 -4.64 1.67
C ALA A 26 -8.38 -6.11 1.41
N LEU A 27 -7.09 -6.38 1.21
CA LEU A 27 -6.56 -7.70 0.87
C LEU A 27 -5.28 -8.04 1.62
N VAL A 28 -5.04 -9.33 1.80
CA VAL A 28 -3.78 -9.83 2.36
C VAL A 28 -2.63 -9.67 1.37
N ASN A 29 -1.41 -9.41 1.87
CA ASN A 29 -0.27 -9.13 1.00
C ASN A 29 0.37 -10.42 0.44
N LEU A 30 0.78 -10.43 -0.84
CA LEU A 30 1.50 -11.56 -1.45
C LEU A 30 2.84 -11.86 -0.76
N LYS A 31 3.56 -10.80 -0.40
CA LYS A 31 4.89 -10.81 0.23
C LYS A 31 4.81 -9.90 1.47
N PRO A 32 4.20 -10.34 2.59
CA PRO A 32 4.09 -9.51 3.78
C PRO A 32 5.47 -9.20 4.34
N LEU A 33 5.63 -7.99 4.90
CA LEU A 33 6.86 -7.59 5.60
C LEU A 33 6.89 -8.18 7.01
N VAL A 34 5.71 -8.27 7.63
CA VAL A 34 5.45 -8.82 8.96
C VAL A 34 4.04 -9.44 8.95
N PRO A 35 3.69 -10.33 9.90
CA PRO A 35 2.33 -10.81 10.07
C PRO A 35 1.32 -9.66 10.18
N GLY A 36 0.18 -9.80 9.50
CA GLY A 36 -0.85 -8.76 9.45
C GLY A 36 -0.55 -7.58 8.53
N HIS A 37 0.53 -7.63 7.74
CA HIS A 37 0.71 -6.70 6.63
C HIS A 37 -0.37 -6.93 5.56
N VAL A 38 -1.30 -5.98 5.47
CA VAL A 38 -2.39 -5.95 4.48
C VAL A 38 -2.32 -4.69 3.62
N LEU A 39 -3.08 -4.68 2.52
CA LEU A 39 -3.21 -3.54 1.64
C LEU A 39 -4.66 -3.03 1.63
N VAL A 40 -4.85 -1.73 1.46
CA VAL A 40 -6.14 -1.09 1.15
C VAL A 40 -6.02 -0.43 -0.22
N VAL A 41 -7.00 -0.65 -1.10
CA VAL A 41 -6.90 -0.39 -2.55
C VAL A 41 -8.25 0.07 -3.10
N PRO A 42 -8.33 1.10 -3.97
CA PRO A 42 -9.58 1.45 -4.63
C PRO A 42 -10.00 0.33 -5.62
N LEU A 43 -11.29 0.16 -5.83
CA LEU A 43 -11.84 -0.83 -6.77
C LEU A 43 -11.56 -0.46 -8.23
N ARG A 44 -11.44 0.85 -8.52
CA ARG A 44 -11.19 1.35 -9.86
C ARG A 44 -9.70 1.23 -10.21
N THR A 45 -9.39 0.30 -11.11
CA THR A 45 -8.02 -0.13 -11.44
C THR A 45 -7.14 0.89 -12.14
N ASN A 46 -7.69 2.02 -12.61
CA ASN A 46 -6.92 3.11 -13.23
C ASN A 46 -6.64 4.29 -12.28
N VAL A 47 -6.89 4.14 -10.96
CA VAL A 47 -6.37 5.06 -9.93
C VAL A 47 -4.90 4.72 -9.70
N LEU A 48 -3.99 5.28 -10.49
CA LEU A 48 -2.57 4.90 -10.42
C LEU A 48 -1.88 5.56 -9.22
N ARG A 49 -2.34 6.77 -8.88
CA ARG A 49 -1.77 7.67 -7.88
C ARG A 49 -2.83 8.13 -6.89
N PHE A 50 -2.41 8.58 -5.71
CA PHE A 50 -3.34 9.06 -4.68
C PHE A 50 -4.22 10.21 -5.18
N GLY A 51 -3.67 11.11 -5.99
CA GLY A 51 -4.40 12.23 -6.59
C GLY A 51 -5.44 11.85 -7.65
N ASP A 52 -5.50 10.58 -8.08
CA ASP A 52 -6.47 10.11 -9.09
C ASP A 52 -7.83 9.73 -8.49
N LEU A 53 -7.96 9.72 -7.15
CA LEU A 53 -9.21 9.44 -6.45
C LEU A 53 -10.24 10.55 -6.68
N SER A 54 -11.49 10.17 -6.94
CA SER A 54 -12.60 11.12 -6.87
C SER A 54 -12.85 11.56 -5.41
N PRO A 55 -13.59 12.66 -5.17
CA PRO A 55 -13.98 13.06 -3.82
C PRO A 55 -14.71 11.93 -3.05
N GLU A 56 -15.63 11.22 -3.72
CA GLU A 56 -16.38 10.12 -3.11
C GLU A 56 -15.50 8.91 -2.81
N GLU A 57 -14.60 8.56 -3.75
CA GLU A 57 -13.63 7.48 -3.54
C GLU A 57 -12.67 7.84 -2.41
N SER A 58 -12.23 9.10 -2.29
CA SER A 58 -11.34 9.56 -1.23
C SER A 58 -11.97 9.39 0.16
N VAL A 59 -13.24 9.75 0.31
CA VAL A 59 -13.96 9.59 1.59
C VAL A 59 -14.09 8.10 1.94
N ASP A 60 -14.50 7.27 0.99
CA ASP A 60 -14.63 5.82 1.19
C ASP A 60 -13.27 5.14 1.49
N TYR A 61 -12.21 5.57 0.80
CA TYR A 61 -10.84 5.07 0.99
C TYR A 61 -10.32 5.40 2.39
N MET A 62 -10.47 6.65 2.83
CA MET A 62 -10.02 7.07 4.17
C MET A 62 -10.83 6.42 5.29
N HIS A 63 -12.15 6.27 5.14
CA HIS A 63 -12.96 5.51 6.10
C HIS A 63 -12.54 4.04 6.16
N THR A 64 -12.25 3.43 5.00
CA THR A 64 -11.74 2.06 4.94
C THR A 64 -10.39 1.94 5.63
N LEU A 65 -9.46 2.87 5.40
CA LEU A 65 -8.17 2.89 6.10
C LEU A 65 -8.33 2.95 7.62
N GLN A 66 -9.22 3.81 8.13
CA GLN A 66 -9.48 3.91 9.57
C GLN A 66 -10.06 2.62 10.15
N LEU A 67 -11.00 1.99 9.44
CA LEU A 67 -11.58 0.70 9.85
C LEU A 67 -10.52 -0.39 9.90
N ILE A 68 -9.78 -0.58 8.81
CA ILE A 68 -8.78 -1.65 8.69
C ILE A 68 -7.60 -1.40 9.63
N HIS A 69 -7.19 -0.15 9.84
CA HIS A 69 -6.21 0.22 10.87
C HIS A 69 -6.62 -0.31 12.24
N LYS A 70 -7.80 0.08 12.74
CA LYS A 70 -8.27 -0.31 14.08
C LYS A 70 -8.44 -1.84 14.19
N PHE A 71 -8.96 -2.45 13.13
CA PHE A 71 -9.13 -3.88 13.05
C PHE A 71 -7.80 -4.65 13.15
N ILE A 72 -6.84 -4.33 12.27
CA ILE A 72 -5.54 -4.98 12.23
C ILE A 72 -4.78 -4.76 13.54
N GLN A 73 -4.83 -3.54 14.10
CA GLN A 73 -4.24 -3.25 15.40
C GLN A 73 -4.75 -4.20 16.48
N LYS A 74 -6.08 -4.40 16.56
CA LYS A 74 -6.70 -5.27 17.57
C LYS A 74 -6.40 -6.76 17.33
N VAL A 75 -6.59 -7.24 16.11
CA VAL A 75 -6.46 -8.67 15.77
C VAL A 75 -5.02 -9.15 15.93
N TYR A 76 -4.05 -8.34 15.50
CA TYR A 76 -2.62 -8.68 15.60
C TYR A 76 -1.97 -8.17 16.88
N LYS A 77 -2.72 -7.51 17.78
CA LYS A 77 -2.21 -6.91 19.02
C LYS A 77 -0.98 -6.03 18.76
N ALA A 78 -1.08 -5.20 17.72
CA ALA A 78 0.00 -4.31 17.32
C ALA A 78 0.09 -3.13 18.30
N ASP A 79 1.30 -2.77 18.71
CA ASP A 79 1.55 -1.59 19.56
C ASP A 79 1.45 -0.30 18.74
N SER A 80 1.76 -0.38 17.44
CA SER A 80 1.74 0.73 16.50
C SER A 80 1.56 0.21 15.07
N LEU A 81 1.40 1.11 14.10
CA LEU A 81 1.33 0.74 12.69
C LEU A 81 2.11 1.75 11.85
N ASN A 82 2.76 1.29 10.79
CA ASN A 82 3.08 2.16 9.66
C ASN A 82 1.97 2.07 8.63
N LEU A 83 1.50 3.22 8.17
CA LEU A 83 0.67 3.37 6.99
C LEU A 83 1.54 4.02 5.91
N ALA A 84 1.79 3.32 4.81
CA ALA A 84 2.70 3.78 3.77
C ALA A 84 2.06 3.71 2.39
N ILE A 85 2.27 4.75 1.59
CA ILE A 85 1.91 4.80 0.17
C ILE A 85 3.17 5.13 -0.60
N GLN A 86 3.57 4.23 -1.50
CA GLN A 86 4.54 4.53 -2.53
C GLN A 86 3.76 5.05 -3.75
N ASP A 87 3.67 6.38 -3.85
CA ASP A 87 2.97 7.08 -4.92
C ASP A 87 3.96 7.37 -6.06
N GLY A 88 4.06 6.44 -7.02
CA GLY A 88 4.91 6.55 -8.22
C GLY A 88 6.18 5.69 -8.22
N PRO A 89 6.76 5.40 -9.40
CA PRO A 89 7.91 4.50 -9.52
C PRO A 89 9.12 4.89 -8.65
N GLU A 90 9.46 6.18 -8.61
CA GLU A 90 10.64 6.66 -7.87
C GLU A 90 10.45 6.68 -6.35
N SER A 91 9.21 6.51 -5.89
CA SER A 91 8.92 6.26 -4.48
C SER A 91 9.01 4.77 -4.12
N GLY A 92 9.18 3.89 -5.12
CA GLY A 92 9.19 2.44 -4.95
C GLY A 92 7.89 1.74 -5.37
N GLN A 93 6.94 2.41 -6.03
CA GLN A 93 5.69 1.79 -6.47
C GLN A 93 5.93 0.71 -7.53
N SER A 94 5.75 -0.56 -7.14
CA SER A 94 5.98 -1.71 -8.03
C SER A 94 4.72 -2.13 -8.81
N VAL A 95 3.53 -1.86 -8.28
CA VAL A 95 2.24 -2.08 -8.97
C VAL A 95 1.57 -0.73 -9.23
N PRO A 96 1.26 -0.37 -10.50
CA PRO A 96 0.66 0.93 -10.86
C PRO A 96 -0.84 0.95 -10.57
N HIS A 97 -1.16 0.93 -9.29
CA HIS A 97 -2.50 1.09 -8.75
C HIS A 97 -2.31 1.56 -7.32
N LEU A 98 -3.01 2.61 -6.91
CA LEU A 98 -2.92 3.14 -5.56
C LEU A 98 -3.14 2.02 -4.54
N HIS A 99 -2.23 1.87 -3.59
CA HIS A 99 -2.42 0.98 -2.46
C HIS A 99 -1.72 1.54 -1.23
N THR A 100 -2.39 1.48 -0.09
CA THR A 100 -1.78 1.79 1.20
C THR A 100 -1.40 0.49 1.88
N HIS A 101 -0.14 0.37 2.24
CA HIS A 101 0.36 -0.66 3.14
C HIS A 101 -0.07 -0.34 4.57
N ILE A 102 -0.69 -1.30 5.26
CA ILE A 102 -0.91 -1.26 6.70
C ILE A 102 0.00 -2.32 7.31
N ILE A 103 0.98 -1.87 8.10
CA ILE A 103 2.07 -2.71 8.60
C ILE A 103 2.05 -2.65 10.14
N PRO A 104 1.63 -3.73 10.82
CA PRO A 104 1.72 -3.85 12.27
C PRO A 104 3.15 -3.67 12.78
N ARG A 105 3.29 -2.97 13.91
CA ARG A 105 4.56 -2.74 14.59
C ARG A 105 4.45 -3.15 16.05
N HIS A 106 5.55 -3.64 16.58
CA HIS A 106 5.63 -4.08 17.97
C HIS A 106 6.77 -3.36 18.69
N LYS A 107 6.58 -3.12 19.98
CA LYS A 107 7.58 -2.45 20.81
C LYS A 107 8.93 -3.17 20.71
N GLY A 108 9.95 -2.45 20.25
CA GLY A 108 11.33 -2.94 20.17
C GLY A 108 11.73 -3.59 18.83
N ASP A 109 10.87 -3.60 17.81
CA ASP A 109 11.21 -4.13 16.48
C ASP A 109 12.21 -3.26 15.69
N GLY A 110 12.45 -2.01 16.13
CA GLY A 110 13.61 -1.20 15.74
C GLY A 110 13.54 -0.48 14.38
N TYR A 111 12.46 -0.62 13.59
CA TYR A 111 12.42 0.04 12.26
C TYR A 111 12.02 1.52 12.31
N GLY A 112 11.36 1.96 13.39
CA GLY A 112 10.91 3.34 13.63
C GLY A 112 10.42 4.08 12.37
N ASP A 113 11.05 5.23 12.13
CA ASP A 113 10.91 6.17 11.03
C ASP A 113 12.13 6.13 10.08
N SER A 114 12.81 4.98 9.97
CA SER A 114 14.08 4.81 9.24
C SER A 114 14.14 5.41 7.83
N ILE A 115 13.03 5.45 7.09
CA ILE A 115 12.97 6.11 5.77
C ILE A 115 13.28 7.61 5.86
N HIS A 116 12.83 8.29 6.93
CA HIS A 116 13.16 9.69 7.16
C HIS A 116 14.65 9.86 7.43
N THR A 117 15.25 8.99 8.25
CA THR A 117 16.70 9.00 8.50
C THR A 117 17.51 8.75 7.23
N MET A 118 17.03 7.88 6.33
CA MET A 118 17.69 7.61 5.04
C MET A 118 17.60 8.78 4.05
N LEU A 119 16.48 9.53 4.07
CA LEU A 119 16.26 10.68 3.20
C LEU A 119 16.80 11.99 3.79
N GLU A 120 17.08 12.02 5.09
CA GLU A 120 17.59 13.20 5.77
C GLU A 120 18.97 13.59 5.23
N SER A 121 19.06 14.80 4.67
CA SER A 121 20.32 15.41 4.30
C SER A 121 20.74 16.41 5.37
N LYS A 122 22.03 16.39 5.74
CA LYS A 122 22.62 17.37 6.66
C LYS A 122 22.89 18.73 6.01
N ASP A 123 22.79 18.82 4.68
CA ASP A 123 23.07 20.03 3.90
C ASP A 123 21.88 20.32 2.97
N LEU A 124 20.83 20.88 3.58
CA LEU A 124 19.61 21.23 2.85
C LEU A 124 19.87 22.30 1.77
N GLU A 125 20.82 23.21 1.98
CA GLU A 125 21.16 24.23 0.99
C GLU A 125 21.63 23.58 -0.30
N ARG A 126 22.56 22.61 -0.22
CA ARG A 126 23.00 21.84 -1.39
C ARG A 126 21.84 21.09 -2.04
N GLU A 127 20.96 20.45 -1.26
CA GLU A 127 19.78 19.76 -1.82
C GLU A 127 18.89 20.69 -2.64
N TYR A 128 18.64 21.92 -2.15
CA TYR A 128 17.86 22.92 -2.89
C TYR A 128 18.57 23.37 -4.17
N GLN A 129 19.88 23.66 -4.12
CA GLN A 129 20.63 24.07 -5.31
C GLN A 129 20.63 22.97 -6.39
N GLU A 130 20.90 21.72 -5.99
CA GLU A 130 20.86 20.56 -6.88
C GLU A 130 19.44 20.28 -7.39
N PHE A 131 18.39 20.52 -6.60
CA PHE A 131 17.01 20.37 -7.04
C PHE A 131 16.67 21.30 -8.21
N PHE A 132 17.05 22.57 -8.15
CA PHE A 132 16.78 23.51 -9.25
C PHE A 132 17.57 23.16 -10.53
N GLN A 133 18.79 22.63 -10.38
CA GLN A 133 19.59 22.13 -11.49
C GLN A 133 18.98 20.87 -12.11
N ARG A 134 18.65 19.87 -11.29
CA ARG A 134 18.02 18.60 -11.71
C ARG A 134 16.67 18.81 -12.38
N LYS A 135 15.85 19.75 -11.91
CA LYS A 135 14.52 20.03 -12.50
C LYS A 135 14.62 20.40 -13.98
N SER A 136 15.65 21.15 -14.36
CA SER A 136 15.91 21.53 -15.75
C SER A 136 16.24 20.30 -16.62
N GLN A 137 17.01 19.35 -16.09
CA GLN A 137 17.34 18.10 -16.78
C GLN A 137 16.17 17.11 -16.82
N TYR A 138 15.43 16.96 -15.72
CA TYR A 138 14.32 16.02 -15.61
C TYR A 138 13.20 16.31 -16.62
N GLN A 139 12.93 17.59 -16.89
CA GLN A 139 11.95 17.99 -17.92
C GLN A 139 12.35 17.52 -19.33
N ILE A 140 13.66 17.43 -19.62
CA ILE A 140 14.20 16.91 -20.89
C ILE A 140 14.09 15.37 -20.90
N ASP A 141 14.44 14.72 -19.81
CA ASP A 141 14.42 13.25 -19.69
C ASP A 141 13.00 12.68 -19.77
N GLN A 142 12.00 13.35 -19.18
CA GLN A 142 10.59 12.96 -19.28
C GLN A 142 10.07 12.91 -20.72
N MET A 143 10.65 13.69 -21.63
CA MET A 143 10.29 13.64 -23.06
C MET A 143 10.90 12.43 -23.78
N THR A 144 11.91 11.78 -23.22
CA THR A 144 12.74 10.78 -23.93
C THR A 144 12.71 9.38 -23.31
N LYS A 145 12.51 9.26 -21.99
CA LYS A 145 12.55 7.97 -21.28
C LYS A 145 11.16 7.40 -21.05
N LYS A 146 11.04 6.08 -21.22
CA LYS A 146 9.87 5.32 -20.75
C LYS A 146 9.93 5.20 -19.23
N ASN A 147 8.79 5.30 -18.57
CA ASN A 147 8.67 5.01 -17.15
C ASN A 147 8.94 3.52 -16.91
N GLU A 148 10.03 3.22 -16.21
CA GLU A 148 10.29 1.88 -15.66
C GLU A 148 9.71 1.80 -14.24
N PHE A 149 9.21 0.62 -13.85
CA PHE A 149 8.67 0.38 -12.51
C PHE A 149 9.75 -0.08 -11.55
N SER A 150 9.54 0.14 -10.25
CA SER A 150 10.49 -0.29 -9.22
C SER A 150 10.63 -1.82 -9.19
N LYS A 151 11.85 -2.33 -9.03
CA LYS A 151 12.15 -3.77 -8.87
C LYS A 151 12.15 -4.24 -7.41
N GLY A 152 11.52 -3.48 -6.51
CA GLY A 152 11.79 -3.55 -5.06
C GLY A 152 11.53 -4.88 -4.35
N ASP A 153 10.77 -5.79 -4.96
CA ASP A 153 10.25 -6.98 -4.27
C ASP A 153 10.72 -8.33 -4.84
N GLU A 154 11.66 -8.34 -5.78
CA GLU A 154 12.06 -9.57 -6.49
C GLU A 154 12.64 -10.65 -5.55
N GLU A 155 13.42 -10.25 -4.54
CA GLU A 155 14.08 -11.19 -3.62
C GLU A 155 13.15 -11.80 -2.56
N ARG A 156 11.99 -11.17 -2.30
CA ARG A 156 11.06 -11.65 -1.27
C ARG A 156 10.22 -12.82 -1.77
N VAL A 157 10.03 -13.83 -0.92
CA VAL A 157 9.29 -15.06 -1.28
C VAL A 157 7.78 -14.81 -1.24
N ALA A 158 7.07 -15.16 -2.31
CA ALA A 158 5.62 -15.09 -2.38
C ALA A 158 4.96 -16.20 -1.56
N ARG A 159 3.89 -15.86 -0.84
CA ARG A 159 3.02 -16.85 -0.20
C ARG A 159 2.15 -17.57 -1.24
N SER A 160 1.74 -18.80 -0.94
CA SER A 160 0.85 -19.54 -1.82
C SER A 160 -0.57 -18.96 -1.79
N GLU A 161 -1.34 -19.21 -2.86
CA GLU A 161 -2.73 -18.78 -2.97
C GLU A 161 -3.60 -19.35 -1.83
N SER A 162 -3.39 -20.63 -1.46
CA SER A 162 -4.13 -21.27 -0.36
C SER A 162 -3.92 -20.55 0.97
N VAL A 163 -2.66 -20.28 1.33
CA VAL A 163 -2.31 -19.60 2.58
C VAL A 163 -2.95 -18.20 2.63
N MET A 164 -2.88 -17.46 1.53
CA MET A 164 -3.50 -16.13 1.47
C MET A 164 -5.03 -16.20 1.53
N SER A 165 -5.64 -17.19 0.86
CA SER A 165 -7.10 -17.33 0.87
C SER A 165 -7.62 -17.73 2.24
N GLU A 166 -6.92 -18.60 2.95
CA GLU A 166 -7.25 -18.99 4.33
C GLU A 166 -7.14 -17.80 5.29
N GLU A 167 -6.07 -17.00 5.17
CA GLU A 167 -5.91 -15.78 5.96
C GLU A 167 -7.02 -14.77 5.66
N ALA A 168 -7.37 -14.56 4.39
CA ALA A 168 -8.43 -13.64 4.00
C ALA A 168 -9.80 -14.08 4.56
N VAL A 169 -10.11 -15.37 4.51
CA VAL A 169 -11.35 -15.93 5.11
C VAL A 169 -11.34 -15.77 6.63
N TRP A 170 -10.21 -16.00 7.28
CA TRP A 170 -10.08 -15.79 8.73
C TRP A 170 -10.28 -14.33 9.11
N LEU A 171 -9.60 -13.40 8.43
CA LEU A 171 -9.74 -11.96 8.68
C LEU A 171 -11.16 -11.48 8.43
N ALA A 172 -11.84 -11.96 7.37
CA ALA A 172 -13.23 -11.61 7.12
C ALA A 172 -14.15 -12.01 8.30
N ARG A 173 -13.97 -13.23 8.84
CA ARG A 173 -14.72 -13.71 10.01
C ARG A 173 -14.41 -12.93 11.28
N GLU A 174 -13.16 -12.51 11.48
CA GLU A 174 -12.80 -11.67 12.62
C GLU A 174 -13.37 -10.25 12.48
N LEU A 175 -13.43 -9.73 11.25
CA LEU A 175 -13.98 -8.41 10.97
C LEU A 175 -15.49 -8.36 11.19
N GLU A 176 -16.23 -9.45 10.91
CA GLU A 176 -17.67 -9.56 11.24
C GLU A 176 -17.94 -9.43 12.74
N LYS A 177 -17.00 -9.86 13.58
CA LYS A 177 -17.09 -9.77 15.04
C LYS A 177 -16.53 -8.44 15.57
N PHE A 178 -15.91 -7.65 14.72
CA PHE A 178 -15.18 -6.46 15.11
C PHE A 178 -16.13 -5.28 15.27
N THR A 179 -16.37 -4.88 16.51
CA THR A 179 -16.99 -3.60 16.85
C THR A 179 -15.91 -2.54 17.05
N VAL A 180 -16.09 -1.39 16.38
CA VAL A 180 -15.25 -0.19 16.50
C VAL A 180 -15.37 0.44 17.89
#